data_AF-A0A3S2A0T5-F1
#
_entry.id   AF-A0A3S2A0T5-F1
#
_cell.length_a   1.000
_cell.length_b   1.000
_cell.length_c   1.000
_cell.angle_alpha   90.00
_cell.angle_beta   90.00
_cell.angle_gamma   90.00
#
_symmetry.space_group_name_H-M   'P 1'
#
loop_
_entity.id
_entity.type
_entity.pdbx_description
1 polymer ?
#
loop_
_entity_poly.entity_id
_entity_poly.type
_entity_poly.pdbx_seq_one_letter_code
_entity_poly.pdbx_strand_id
1 'polypeptide(L)'
;MLISQILDDAETIRVVARNSGKTRIINGARSVYSLAMEAARTGVGLIALIERKGLGETVDLEAAYKKGRLLSPINHPDPAHLHLTGTGLTHLGSAATRDSMHKKLSADGEEQLTDSMKMF
;
A
#
# COMPACT_ATOMS: atom_id res chain seq x y z
N MET A 1 -8.31 13.35 2.03
CA MET A 1 -8.57 12.73 0.72
C MET A 1 -7.95 11.35 0.69
N LEU A 2 -8.70 10.32 0.27
CA LEU A 2 -8.20 8.96 0.04
C LEU A 2 -8.17 8.68 -1.45
N ILE A 3 -7.16 7.95 -1.94
CA ILE A 3 -7.06 7.53 -3.33
C ILE A 3 -6.95 6.01 -3.46
N SER A 4 -7.46 5.47 -4.55
CA SER A 4 -7.38 4.05 -4.91
C SER A 4 -7.24 3.91 -6.42
N GLN A 5 -6.81 2.75 -6.90
CA GLN A 5 -6.81 2.43 -8.32
C GLN A 5 -7.69 1.22 -8.61
N ILE A 6 -8.39 1.26 -9.73
CA ILE A 6 -9.32 0.23 -10.20
C ILE A 6 -9.07 -0.06 -11.68
N LEU A 7 -9.54 -1.21 -12.16
CA LEU A 7 -9.73 -1.46 -13.59
C LEU A 7 -11.12 -0.97 -14.01
N ASP A 8 -11.19 -0.26 -15.14
CA ASP A 8 -12.45 0.01 -15.82
C ASP A 8 -12.92 -1.19 -16.68
N ASP A 9 -14.03 -1.05 -17.40
CA ASP A 9 -14.56 -2.12 -18.27
C ASP A 9 -13.62 -2.47 -19.43
N ALA A 10 -12.69 -1.58 -19.79
CA ALA A 10 -11.67 -1.79 -20.82
C ALA A 10 -10.33 -2.25 -20.23
N GLU A 11 -10.33 -2.77 -19.01
CA GLU A 11 -9.13 -3.23 -18.27
C GLU A 11 -8.04 -2.15 -18.14
N THR A 12 -8.43 -0.89 -18.18
CA THR A 12 -7.52 0.24 -18.02
C THR A 12 -7.52 0.71 -16.57
N ILE A 13 -6.33 0.99 -16.04
CA ILE A 13 -6.18 1.53 -14.69
C ILE A 13 -6.77 2.95 -14.63
N ARG A 14 -7.68 3.17 -13.68
CA ARG A 14 -8.18 4.49 -13.28
C ARG A 14 -7.84 4.74 -11.82
N VAL A 15 -7.44 5.97 -11.52
CA VAL A 15 -7.28 6.42 -10.13
C VAL A 15 -8.54 7.14 -9.71
N VAL A 16 -9.05 6.81 -8.53
CA VAL A 16 -10.24 7.43 -7.94
C VAL A 16 -9.89 8.12 -6.63
N ALA A 17 -10.54 9.24 -6.35
CA ALA A 17 -10.43 9.98 -5.10
C ALA A 17 -11.74 9.93 -4.31
N ARG A 18 -11.61 9.94 -2.98
CA ARG A 18 -12.70 10.09 -2.00
C ARG A 18 -12.38 11.24 -1.06
N ASN A 19 -13.28 12.24 -1.01
CA ASN A 19 -13.22 13.33 -0.05
C ASN A 19 -14.62 13.53 0.55
N SER A 20 -14.87 12.93 1.72
CA SER A 20 -16.12 13.03 2.50
C SER A 20 -17.40 12.98 1.64
N GLY A 21 -17.49 12.04 0.70
CA GLY A 21 -18.56 11.98 -0.29
C GLY A 21 -18.34 10.89 -1.35
N LYS A 22 -18.84 11.13 -2.57
CA LYS A 22 -18.79 10.18 -3.69
C LYS A 22 -17.35 9.89 -4.13
N THR A 23 -17.09 8.63 -4.51
CA THR A 23 -15.84 8.23 -5.17
C THR A 23 -15.86 8.72 -6.62
N ARG A 24 -14.84 9.45 -7.07
CA ARG A 24 -14.77 9.97 -8.45
C ARG A 24 -13.43 9.70 -9.09
N ILE A 25 -13.41 9.53 -10.41
CA ILE A 25 -12.17 9.38 -11.19
C ILE A 25 -11.36 10.67 -11.11
N ILE A 26 -10.05 10.57 -10.97
CA ILE A 26 -9.11 11.69 -11.11
C ILE A 26 -8.75 11.79 -12.60
N ASN A 27 -9.04 12.93 -13.22
CA ASN A 27 -8.84 13.08 -14.67
C ASN A 27 -7.37 12.94 -15.04
N GLY A 28 -7.08 12.18 -16.10
CA GLY A 28 -5.72 12.02 -16.62
C GLY A 28 -4.74 11.27 -15.71
N ALA A 29 -5.18 10.70 -14.58
CA ALA A 29 -4.34 9.87 -13.73
C ALA A 29 -4.31 8.42 -14.24
N ARG A 30 -3.12 7.92 -14.61
CA ARG A 30 -2.92 6.58 -15.21
C ARG A 30 -2.64 5.48 -14.18
N SER A 31 -2.10 5.86 -13.03
CA SER A 31 -1.89 5.02 -11.85
C SER A 31 -1.54 5.92 -10.66
N VAL A 32 -1.64 5.40 -9.43
CA VAL A 32 -1.22 6.16 -8.24
C VAL A 32 0.27 6.48 -8.30
N TYR A 33 1.10 5.54 -8.79
CA TYR A 33 2.53 5.78 -9.02
C TYR A 33 2.79 6.93 -10.00
N SER A 34 2.10 6.95 -11.15
CA SER A 34 2.28 8.03 -12.14
C SER A 34 1.94 9.41 -11.57
N LEU A 35 0.90 9.47 -10.74
CA LEU A 35 0.46 10.69 -10.08
C LEU A 35 1.48 11.17 -9.03
N ALA A 36 2.04 10.24 -8.24
CA ALA A 36 3.10 10.53 -7.28
C ALA A 36 4.38 11.02 -7.97
N MET A 37 4.77 10.41 -9.09
CA MET A 37 5.93 10.83 -9.87
C MET A 37 5.74 12.19 -10.52
N GLU A 38 4.53 12.52 -11.00
CA GLU A 38 4.21 13.84 -11.53
C GLU A 38 4.28 14.91 -10.44
N ALA A 39 3.73 14.63 -9.26
CA ALA A 39 3.83 15.51 -8.09
C ALA A 39 5.31 15.78 -7.71
N ALA A 40 6.12 14.72 -7.63
CA ALA A 40 7.54 14.83 -7.31
C ALA A 40 8.32 15.65 -8.37
N ARG A 41 8.09 15.40 -9.66
CA ARG A 41 8.78 16.12 -10.76
C ARG A 41 8.41 17.59 -10.85
N THR A 42 7.16 17.93 -10.52
CA THR A 42 6.66 19.31 -10.60
C THR A 42 6.83 20.10 -9.30
N GLY A 43 7.22 19.43 -8.20
CA GLY A 43 7.29 20.05 -6.88
C GLY A 43 5.91 20.43 -6.31
N VAL A 44 4.82 19.92 -6.88
CA VAL A 44 3.45 20.20 -6.44
C VAL A 44 2.98 19.09 -5.50
N GLY A 45 2.38 19.45 -4.37
CA GLY A 45 1.80 18.48 -3.45
C GLY A 45 0.69 17.64 -4.09
N LEU A 46 0.58 16.36 -3.72
CA LEU A 46 -0.33 15.40 -4.36
C LEU A 46 -1.80 15.87 -4.37
N ILE A 47 -2.28 16.45 -3.26
CA ILE A 47 -3.64 16.97 -3.17
C ILE A 47 -3.86 18.11 -4.18
N ALA A 48 -2.96 19.09 -4.22
CA ALA A 48 -3.04 20.21 -5.15
C ALA A 48 -2.96 19.75 -6.61
N LEU A 49 -2.18 18.70 -6.91
CA LEU A 49 -2.13 18.11 -8.24
C LEU A 49 -3.46 17.47 -8.63
N ILE A 50 -4.09 16.72 -7.72
CA ILE A 50 -5.41 16.10 -7.92
C ILE A 50 -6.48 17.17 -8.16
N GLU A 51 -6.46 18.24 -7.37
CA GLU A 51 -7.38 19.37 -7.53
C GLU A 51 -7.21 20.06 -8.89
N ARG A 52 -5.96 20.28 -9.34
CA ARG A 52 -5.66 20.85 -10.68
C ARG A 52 -6.14 19.97 -11.82
N LYS A 53 -5.98 18.64 -11.71
CA LYS A 53 -6.48 17.68 -12.70
C LYS A 53 -8.02 17.64 -12.73
N GLY A 54 -8.65 17.85 -11.58
CA GLY A 54 -10.09 17.79 -11.41
C GLY A 54 -10.63 16.36 -11.37
N LEU A 55 -11.92 16.26 -11.07
CA LEU A 55 -12.62 14.99 -10.89
C LEU A 55 -13.60 14.74 -12.04
N GLY A 56 -13.58 13.52 -12.56
CA GLY A 56 -14.45 13.01 -13.61
C GLY A 56 -15.68 12.30 -13.03
N GLU A 57 -16.08 11.20 -13.66
CA GLU A 57 -17.29 10.47 -13.32
C GLU A 57 -17.27 9.88 -11.90
N THR A 58 -18.47 9.64 -11.36
CA THR A 58 -18.64 8.92 -10.10
C THR A 58 -18.48 7.43 -10.33
N VAL A 59 -17.79 6.75 -9.41
CA VAL A 59 -17.59 5.30 -9.44
C VAL A 59 -18.18 4.67 -8.20
N ASP A 60 -18.88 3.54 -8.37
CA ASP A 60 -19.21 2.65 -7.26
C ASP A 60 -18.01 1.76 -6.95
N LEU A 61 -17.26 2.16 -5.92
CA LEU A 61 -16.04 1.45 -5.51
C LEU A 61 -16.33 0.08 -4.89
N GLU A 62 -17.48 -0.06 -4.21
CA GLU A 62 -17.90 -1.32 -3.60
C GLU A 62 -18.24 -2.34 -4.68
N ALA A 63 -18.96 -1.90 -5.73
CA ALA A 63 -19.21 -2.74 -6.90
C ALA A 63 -17.90 -3.13 -7.63
N ALA A 64 -16.94 -2.20 -7.77
CA ALA A 64 -15.64 -2.51 -8.35
C ALA A 64 -14.87 -3.56 -7.53
N TYR A 65 -14.91 -3.47 -6.20
CA TYR A 65 -14.32 -4.48 -5.31
C TYR A 65 -14.99 -5.85 -5.47
N LYS A 66 -16.32 -5.92 -5.43
CA LYS A 66 -17.08 -7.17 -5.62
C LYS A 66 -16.83 -7.83 -6.97
N LYS A 67 -16.51 -7.03 -8.00
CA LYS A 67 -16.13 -7.50 -9.35
C LYS A 67 -14.65 -7.87 -9.48
N GLY A 68 -13.85 -7.79 -8.40
CA GLY A 68 -12.41 -8.08 -8.45
C GLY A 68 -11.58 -7.04 -9.22
N ARG A 69 -12.12 -5.83 -9.40
CA ARG A 69 -11.46 -4.75 -10.18
C ARG A 69 -10.71 -3.74 -9.33
N LEU A 70 -10.78 -3.85 -8.00
CA LEU A 70 -9.96 -3.04 -7.10
C LEU A 70 -8.51 -3.55 -7.14
N LEU A 71 -7.56 -2.66 -7.41
CA LEU A 71 -6.14 -3.00 -7.51
C LEU A 71 -5.40 -2.65 -6.21
N SER A 72 -4.16 -3.14 -6.09
CA SER A 72 -3.20 -2.65 -5.09
C SER A 72 -3.15 -1.11 -5.10
N PRO A 73 -3.09 -0.45 -3.93
CA PRO A 73 -3.03 1.02 -3.85
C PRO A 73 -1.90 1.65 -4.66
N ILE A 74 -0.83 0.89 -4.93
CA ILE A 74 0.29 1.29 -5.78
C ILE A 74 0.81 0.09 -6.56
N ASN A 75 1.25 0.34 -7.79
CA ASN A 75 2.03 -0.58 -8.62
C ASN A 75 3.16 0.18 -9.32
N HIS A 76 4.18 -0.54 -9.79
CA HIS A 76 5.25 0.04 -10.60
C HIS A 76 5.18 -0.56 -12.02
N PRO A 77 5.41 0.22 -13.09
CA PRO A 77 5.42 -0.32 -14.47
C PRO A 77 6.50 -1.40 -14.68
N ASP A 78 7.61 -1.29 -13.95
CA ASP A 78 8.62 -2.33 -13.84
C ASP A 78 8.47 -3.07 -12.49
N PRO A 79 8.10 -4.36 -12.48
CA PRO A 79 7.91 -5.12 -11.25
C PRO A 79 9.17 -5.26 -10.40
N ALA A 80 10.38 -5.11 -10.97
CA ALA A 80 11.64 -5.18 -10.23
C ALA A 80 11.86 -3.99 -9.28
N HIS A 81 11.03 -2.94 -9.36
CA HIS A 81 11.14 -1.73 -8.56
C HIS A 81 10.03 -1.57 -7.52
N LEU A 82 9.26 -2.62 -7.24
CA LEU A 82 8.26 -2.65 -6.16
C LEU A 82 8.56 -3.79 -5.19
N HIS A 83 9.24 -3.45 -4.10
CA HIS A 83 9.53 -4.40 -3.03
C HIS A 83 8.49 -4.29 -1.92
N LEU A 84 7.84 -5.41 -1.59
CA LEU A 84 7.02 -5.54 -0.39
C LEU A 84 7.84 -6.23 0.70
N THR A 85 8.36 -5.44 1.63
CA THR A 85 9.14 -5.95 2.76
C THR A 85 8.37 -5.75 4.06
N GLY A 86 8.37 -6.76 4.92
CA GLY A 86 7.84 -6.66 6.28
C GLY A 86 8.96 -6.79 7.30
N THR A 87 8.83 -6.12 8.45
CA THR A 87 9.65 -6.38 9.63
C THR A 87 8.77 -6.79 10.80
N GLY A 88 9.13 -7.88 11.47
CA GLY A 88 8.38 -8.41 12.60
C GLY A 88 8.69 -7.75 13.94
N LEU A 89 9.65 -6.80 14.00
CA LEU A 89 10.22 -6.31 15.26
C LEU A 89 9.75 -4.93 15.72
N THR A 90 8.74 -4.37 15.06
CA THR A 90 8.27 -3.02 15.35
C THR A 90 7.23 -2.97 16.47
N HIS A 91 6.66 -4.11 16.85
CA HIS A 91 5.80 -4.22 18.02
C HIS A 91 6.64 -4.57 19.25
N LEU A 92 6.42 -3.89 20.38
CA LEU A 92 7.14 -4.10 21.65
C LEU A 92 7.18 -5.59 22.06
N GLY A 93 6.07 -6.31 21.89
CA GLY A 93 5.99 -7.73 22.19
C GLY A 93 6.89 -8.61 21.31
N SER A 94 7.08 -8.24 20.05
CA SER A 94 7.95 -8.99 19.12
C SER A 94 9.43 -8.74 19.42
N ALA A 95 9.80 -7.49 19.73
CA ALA A 95 11.16 -7.14 20.13
C ALA A 95 11.57 -7.85 21.43
N ALA A 96 10.70 -7.83 22.46
CA ALA A 96 10.96 -8.46 23.75
C ALA A 96 11.09 -9.99 23.65
N THR A 97 10.30 -10.63 22.79
CA THR A 97 10.38 -12.09 22.56
C THR A 97 11.72 -12.47 21.93
N ARG A 98 12.19 -11.70 20.93
CA ARG A 98 13.49 -11.93 20.29
C ARG A 98 14.68 -11.69 21.22
N ASP A 99 14.63 -10.64 22.05
CA ASP A 99 15.66 -10.38 23.07
C ASP A 99 15.73 -11.52 24.11
N SER A 100 14.57 -12.01 24.55
CA SER A 100 14.49 -13.14 25.49
C SER A 100 15.07 -14.43 24.90
N MET A 101 14.87 -14.67 23.60
CA MET A 101 15.48 -15.80 22.90
C MET A 101 17.00 -15.68 22.87
N HIS A 102 17.56 -14.54 22.47
CA HIS A 102 19.02 -14.33 22.44
C HIS A 102 19.65 -14.53 23.83
N LYS A 103 18.99 -14.07 24.89
CA LYS A 103 19.45 -14.27 26.28
C LYS A 103 19.46 -15.74 26.68
N LYS A 104 18.38 -16.48 26.43
CA LYS A 104 18.29 -17.92 26.74
C LYS A 104 19.28 -18.75 25.93
N LEU A 105 19.43 -18.45 24.64
CA LEU A 105 20.41 -19.10 23.77
C LEU A 105 21.85 -18.92 24.29
N SER A 106 22.17 -17.73 24.82
CA SER A 106 23.49 -17.42 25.36
C SER A 106 23.76 -18.03 26.74
N ALA A 107 22.72 -18.30 27.53
CA ALA A 107 22.84 -18.80 28.90
C ALA A 107 22.71 -20.33 29.01
N ASP A 108 21.77 -20.93 28.28
CA ASP A 108 21.27 -22.29 28.56
C ASP A 108 21.41 -23.27 27.36
N GLY A 109 21.89 -22.79 26.21
CA GLY A 109 22.06 -23.60 24.99
C GLY A 109 20.75 -23.88 24.22
N GLU A 110 20.87 -24.41 23.00
CA GLU A 110 19.74 -24.60 22.06
C GLU A 110 18.66 -25.60 22.54
N GLU A 111 19.01 -26.54 23.42
CA GLU A 111 18.12 -27.61 23.87
C GLU A 111 16.92 -27.09 24.69
N GLN A 112 17.01 -25.91 25.30
CA GLN A 112 15.93 -25.30 26.09
C GLN A 112 15.03 -24.32 25.34
N LEU A 113 15.25 -24.12 24.03
CA LEU A 113 14.35 -23.30 23.23
C LEU A 113 13.05 -24.06 22.93
N THR A 114 11.90 -23.40 23.17
CA THR A 114 10.61 -23.93 22.73
C THR A 114 10.50 -23.89 21.21
N ASP A 115 9.65 -24.72 20.60
CA ASP A 115 9.54 -24.80 19.14
C ASP A 115 9.17 -23.46 18.51
N SER A 116 8.33 -22.66 19.17
CA SER A 116 8.04 -21.29 18.73
C SER A 116 9.29 -20.40 18.77
N MET A 117 10.15 -20.54 19.77
CA MET A 117 11.40 -19.78 19.84
C MET A 117 12.44 -20.27 18.83
N LYS A 118 12.36 -21.49 18.31
CA LYS A 118 13.26 -21.98 17.24
C LYS A 118 12.81 -21.52 15.84
N MET A 119 11.52 -21.24 15.65
CA MET A 119 10.99 -20.73 14.38
C MET A 119 11.15 -19.21 14.19
N PHE A 120 11.44 -18.46 15.25
CA PHE A 120 11.66 -17.00 15.25
C PHE A 120 13.11 -16.64 15.57
#